data_AF-A0A3A6QBQ6-F1
#
_entry.id   AF-A0A3A6QBQ6-F1
#
_cell.length_a   1.000
_cell.length_b   1.000
_cell.length_c   1.000
_cell.angle_alpha   90.00
_cell.angle_beta   90.00
_cell.angle_gamma   90.00
#
_symmetry.space_group_name_H-M   'P 1'
#
loop_
_entity.id
_entity.type
_entity.pdbx_description
1 polymer ?
#
loop_
_entity_poly.entity_id
_entity_poly.type
_entity_poly.pdbx_seq_one_letter_code
_entity_poly.pdbx_strand_id
1 'polypeptide(L)'
;MDTKYHDIIRKRLASFIEDLEAPISFSKAVRNNHEEIRMVMNDGYKVAFIMECVSMKQSIRVFREALYQTNKRIKLQSTSSTKDTPTAQKSDKQSHKMQNSVALSKPTNNEIPPQKEDVIDKWKNANVSDKNLIRMLEKNSISVETVLSWNCANEFQLSRKITEHIISIKNKKTI
;
A
#
# COMPACT_ATOMS: atom_id res chain seq x y z
N MET A 1 4.88 -9.74 29.18
CA MET A 1 5.28 -8.80 28.11
C MET A 1 6.27 -7.83 28.74
N ASP A 2 7.47 -7.70 28.19
CA ASP A 2 8.51 -6.82 28.73
C ASP A 2 8.06 -5.34 28.65
N THR A 3 7.63 -4.80 29.78
CA THR A 3 7.17 -3.40 29.94
C THR A 3 8.23 -2.38 29.53
N LYS A 4 9.52 -2.75 29.66
CA LYS A 4 10.66 -1.92 29.26
C LYS A 4 10.63 -1.48 27.79
N TYR A 5 10.21 -2.37 26.87
CA TYR A 5 10.15 -2.01 25.44
C TYR A 5 8.93 -1.14 25.12
N HIS A 6 7.81 -1.32 25.84
CA HIS A 6 6.65 -0.44 25.73
C HIS A 6 7.01 1.00 26.11
N ASP A 7 7.71 1.18 27.22
CA ASP A 7 8.08 2.52 27.69
C ASP A 7 9.06 3.23 26.76
N ILE A 8 10.01 2.49 26.18
CA ILE A 8 10.95 3.03 25.19
C ILE A 8 10.21 3.52 23.94
N ILE A 9 9.28 2.72 23.40
CA ILE A 9 8.50 3.10 22.22
C ILE A 9 7.57 4.26 22.54
N ARG A 10 6.87 4.24 23.68
CA ARG A 10 5.99 5.34 24.11
C ARG A 10 6.75 6.65 24.26
N LYS A 11 7.96 6.62 24.83
CA LYS A 11 8.80 7.82 24.96
C LYS A 11 9.24 8.35 23.60
N ARG A 12 9.60 7.48 22.65
CA ARG A 12 9.99 7.89 21.29
C ARG A 12 8.83 8.41 20.45
N LEU A 13 7.61 7.93 20.73
CA LEU A 13 6.39 8.33 20.04
C LEU A 13 5.54 9.28 20.89
N ALA A 14 6.14 10.03 21.82
CA ALA A 14 5.41 10.92 22.73
C ALA A 14 4.61 12.00 21.95
N SER A 15 5.26 12.65 20.98
CA SER A 15 4.62 13.62 20.07
C SER A 15 3.45 13.00 19.30
N PHE A 16 3.62 11.75 18.85
CA PHE A 16 2.56 11.03 18.16
C PHE A 16 1.38 10.69 19.08
N ILE A 17 1.63 10.31 20.34
CA ILE A 17 0.58 10.05 21.33
C ILE A 17 -0.20 11.35 21.60
N GLU A 18 0.48 12.47 21.79
CA GLU A 18 -0.15 13.78 21.98
C GLU A 18 -1.03 14.15 20.77
N ASP A 19 -0.52 13.96 19.55
CA ASP A 19 -1.26 14.18 18.31
C ASP A 19 -2.47 13.24 18.14
N LEU A 20 -2.47 12.05 18.75
CA LEU A 20 -3.62 11.14 18.74
C LEU A 20 -4.72 11.57 19.72
N GLU A 21 -4.38 12.31 20.77
CA GLU A 21 -5.31 12.85 21.77
C GLU A 21 -5.80 14.25 21.40
N ALA A 22 -5.04 14.97 20.58
CA ALA A 22 -5.41 16.28 20.04
C ALA A 22 -6.63 16.21 19.09
N PRO A 23 -7.37 17.32 18.91
CA PRO A 23 -8.50 17.39 17.97
C PRO A 23 -8.06 17.48 16.51
N ILE A 24 -7.10 16.66 16.10
CA ILE A 24 -6.62 16.55 14.73
C ILE A 24 -7.03 15.20 14.13
N SER A 25 -7.14 15.15 12.80
CA SER A 25 -7.45 13.87 12.14
C SER A 25 -6.30 12.87 12.34
N PHE A 26 -6.62 11.59 12.50
CA PHE A 26 -5.63 10.50 12.55
C PHE A 26 -4.60 10.55 11.42
N SER A 27 -5.05 10.76 10.18
CA SER A 27 -4.18 10.88 9.01
C SER A 27 -3.23 12.09 9.06
N LYS A 28 -3.55 13.10 9.87
CA LYS A 28 -2.69 14.27 10.12
C LYS A 28 -1.67 13.95 11.23
N ALA A 29 -2.09 13.31 12.32
CA ALA A 29 -1.20 12.80 13.36
C ALA A 29 -0.10 11.87 12.80
N VAL A 30 -0.50 10.89 11.98
CA VAL A 30 0.45 9.96 11.31
C VAL A 30 1.41 10.71 10.38
N ARG A 31 0.94 11.80 9.74
CA ARG A 31 1.78 12.58 8.83
C ARG A 31 2.81 13.41 9.56
N ASN A 32 2.39 14.08 10.63
CA ASN A 32 3.28 14.93 11.43
C ASN A 32 4.42 14.11 12.04
N ASN A 33 4.13 12.89 12.50
CA ASN A 33 5.08 12.03 13.22
C ASN A 33 5.61 10.87 12.35
N HIS A 34 5.55 11.02 11.02
CA HIS A 34 5.87 9.94 10.08
C HIS A 34 7.30 9.43 10.19
N GLU A 35 8.26 10.33 10.42
CA GLU A 35 9.67 9.97 10.54
C GLU A 35 9.94 9.14 11.79
N GLU A 36 9.41 9.56 12.94
CA GLU A 36 9.54 8.87 14.23
C GLU A 36 8.94 7.47 14.16
N ILE A 37 7.73 7.34 13.57
CA ILE A 37 7.08 6.04 13.36
C ILE A 37 7.95 5.15 12.47
N ARG A 38 8.51 5.70 11.38
CA ARG A 38 9.38 4.92 10.48
C ARG A 38 10.68 4.49 11.17
N MET A 39 11.29 5.33 12.00
CA MET A 39 12.48 4.97 12.77
C MET A 39 12.21 3.78 13.68
N VAL A 40 11.11 3.81 14.43
CA VAL A 40 10.71 2.68 15.27
C VAL A 40 10.43 1.42 14.43
N MET A 41 9.82 1.54 13.25
CA MET A 41 9.66 0.39 12.36
C MET A 41 10.99 -0.16 11.82
N ASN A 42 11.96 0.72 11.53
CA ASN A 42 13.29 0.33 11.04
C ASN A 42 14.12 -0.38 12.11
N ASP A 43 13.86 -0.10 13.39
CA ASP A 43 14.45 -0.82 14.52
C ASP A 43 13.88 -2.25 14.68
N GLY A 44 12.97 -2.67 13.79
CA GLY A 44 12.44 -4.03 13.73
C GLY A 44 11.11 -4.22 14.45
N TYR A 45 10.52 -3.17 15.03
CA TYR A 45 9.25 -3.26 15.73
C TYR A 45 8.08 -3.42 14.75
N LYS A 46 7.25 -4.44 14.99
CA LYS A 46 6.06 -4.71 14.19
C LYS A 46 5.01 -3.62 14.40
N VAL A 47 4.30 -3.26 13.33
CA VAL A 47 3.20 -2.26 13.36
C VAL A 47 2.17 -2.55 14.45
N ALA A 48 1.77 -3.82 14.62
CA ALA A 48 0.80 -4.21 15.66
C ALA A 48 1.31 -3.89 17.07
N PHE A 49 2.60 -4.13 17.33
CA PHE A 49 3.23 -3.85 18.62
C PHE A 49 3.35 -2.35 18.88
N ILE A 50 3.70 -1.56 17.86
CA ILE A 50 3.73 -0.09 17.95
C ILE A 50 2.35 0.43 18.33
N MET A 51 1.29 -0.05 17.66
CA MET A 51 -0.09 0.35 17.93
C MET A 51 -0.54 -0.01 19.34
N GLU A 52 -0.14 -1.19 19.83
CA GLU A 52 -0.39 -1.61 21.21
C GLU A 52 0.30 -0.66 22.22
N CYS A 53 1.57 -0.31 21.97
CA CYS A 53 2.35 0.59 22.83
C CYS A 53 1.70 1.98 22.95
N VAL A 54 1.20 2.53 21.84
CA VAL A 54 0.52 3.84 21.83
C VAL A 54 -0.99 3.76 22.08
N SER A 55 -1.51 2.59 22.48
CA SER A 55 -2.93 2.37 22.78
C SER A 55 -3.87 2.83 21.65
N MET A 56 -3.45 2.61 20.40
CA MET A 56 -4.16 3.10 19.22
C MET A 56 -5.47 2.31 18.99
N LYS A 57 -6.58 3.04 18.87
CA LYS A 57 -7.93 2.44 18.66
C LYS A 57 -8.23 2.07 17.20
N GLN A 58 -7.46 2.59 16.25
CA GLN A 58 -7.66 2.32 14.82
C GLN A 58 -7.27 0.89 14.46
N SER A 59 -7.80 0.36 13.36
CA SER A 59 -7.37 -0.94 12.86
C SER A 59 -5.95 -0.88 12.26
N ILE A 60 -5.23 -2.00 12.30
CA ILE A 60 -3.89 -2.12 11.67
C ILE A 60 -3.94 -1.75 10.19
N ARG A 61 -5.03 -2.10 9.50
CA ARG A 61 -5.24 -1.76 8.09
C ARG A 61 -5.30 -0.25 7.88
N VAL A 62 -6.04 0.48 8.72
CA VAL A 62 -6.16 1.94 8.65
C VAL A 62 -4.82 2.61 8.89
N PHE A 63 -4.04 2.14 9.87
CA PHE A 63 -2.72 2.69 10.14
C PHE A 63 -1.72 2.46 9.00
N ARG A 64 -1.69 1.25 8.42
CA ARG A 64 -0.86 0.95 7.25
C ARG A 64 -1.23 1.80 6.05
N GLU A 65 -2.52 1.99 5.80
CA GLU A 65 -3.00 2.85 4.71
C GLU A 65 -2.55 4.30 4.92
N ALA A 66 -2.69 4.84 6.14
CA ALA A 66 -2.24 6.19 6.47
C ALA A 66 -0.72 6.38 6.27
N LEU A 67 0.09 5.38 6.65
CA LEU A 67 1.54 5.38 6.39
C LEU A 67 1.85 5.30 4.89
N TYR A 68 1.14 4.46 4.14
CA TYR A 68 1.33 4.35 2.70
C TYR A 68 1.01 5.66 1.97
N GLN A 69 -0.12 6.29 2.27
CA GLN A 69 -0.52 7.56 1.66
C GLN A 69 0.43 8.70 2.04
N THR A 70 0.91 8.72 3.29
CA THR A 70 1.93 9.70 3.73
C THR A 70 3.24 9.51 2.98
N ASN A 71 3.73 8.28 2.86
CA ASN A 71 4.92 7.95 2.07
C ASN A 71 4.79 8.37 0.60
N LYS A 72 3.64 8.08 -0.01
CA LYS A 72 3.36 8.46 -1.40
C LYS A 72 3.43 9.97 -1.57
N ARG A 73 2.86 10.73 -0.63
CA ARG A 73 2.87 12.20 -0.66
C ARG A 73 4.28 12.77 -0.53
N ILE A 74 5.08 12.26 0.41
CA ILE A 74 6.47 12.73 0.62
C ILE A 74 7.29 12.49 -0.65
N LYS A 75 7.19 11.31 -1.26
CA LYS A 75 7.90 11.00 -2.51
C LYS A 75 7.55 11.97 -3.64
N LEU A 76 6.28 12.32 -3.78
CA LEU A 76 5.83 13.29 -4.79
C LEU A 76 6.37 14.70 -4.52
N GLN A 77 6.45 15.12 -3.25
CA GLN A 77 7.02 16.41 -2.88
C GLN A 77 8.53 16.47 -3.15
N SER A 78 9.27 15.41 -2.87
CA SER A 78 10.70 15.32 -3.18
C SER A 78 10.99 15.43 -4.68
N THR A 79 10.10 14.94 -5.54
CA THR A 79 10.24 15.05 -7.00
C THR A 79 9.82 16.42 -7.57
N SER A 80 9.17 17.27 -6.77
CA SER A 80 8.71 18.60 -7.19
C SER A 80 9.61 19.77 -6.77
N SER A 81 10.69 19.52 -6.00
CA SER A 81 11.59 20.56 -5.47
C SER A 81 12.71 21.02 -6.40
N THR A 82 12.53 20.91 -7.73
CA THR A 82 13.31 21.67 -8.71
C THR A 82 12.39 22.55 -9.53
N LYS A 83 12.10 23.74 -9.01
CA LYS A 83 11.97 25.00 -9.77
C LYS A 83 11.61 26.15 -8.82
N ASP A 84 12.52 27.11 -8.76
CA ASP A 84 12.34 28.43 -8.16
C ASP A 84 11.09 29.15 -8.65
N THR A 85 10.43 29.80 -7.72
CA THR A 85 9.36 30.82 -7.89
C THR A 85 9.94 32.12 -8.46
N PRO A 86 9.14 33.02 -9.10
CA PRO A 86 8.28 33.92 -8.32
C PRO A 86 6.93 34.34 -8.94
N THR A 87 5.94 34.53 -8.04
CA THR A 87 4.76 35.44 -8.10
C THR A 87 3.87 35.50 -9.35
N ALA A 88 2.57 35.19 -9.17
CA ALA A 88 1.47 36.12 -9.48
C ALA A 88 0.17 35.65 -8.81
N GLN A 89 -0.44 36.55 -8.03
CA GLN A 89 -1.83 36.44 -7.57
C GLN A 89 -2.77 36.30 -8.78
N LYS A 90 -3.80 35.46 -8.64
CA LYS A 90 -5.18 35.77 -9.02
C LYS A 90 -6.12 34.74 -8.39
N SER A 91 -6.87 35.21 -7.41
CA SER A 91 -8.14 34.65 -7.01
C SER A 91 -9.10 34.69 -8.18
N ASP A 92 -9.68 33.55 -8.56
CA ASP A 92 -11.07 33.54 -9.00
C ASP A 92 -11.76 32.21 -8.73
N LYS A 93 -13.03 32.33 -8.39
CA LYS A 93 -13.95 31.26 -8.02
C LYS A 93 -14.29 30.47 -9.26
N GLN A 94 -14.21 29.14 -9.20
CA GLN A 94 -15.15 28.33 -9.96
C GLN A 94 -15.36 26.95 -9.33
N SER A 95 -16.54 26.82 -8.71
CA SER A 95 -17.20 25.56 -8.41
C SER A 95 -17.29 24.72 -9.70
N HIS A 96 -16.58 23.61 -9.76
CA HIS A 96 -16.98 22.49 -10.61
C HIS A 96 -16.95 21.19 -9.82
N LYS A 97 -18.13 20.91 -9.27
CA LYS A 97 -18.65 19.57 -9.01
C LYS A 97 -18.54 18.76 -10.31
N MET A 98 -17.62 17.80 -10.36
CA MET A 98 -17.74 16.63 -11.22
C MET A 98 -17.65 15.38 -10.35
N GLN A 99 -18.83 14.95 -9.89
CA GLN A 99 -19.07 13.56 -9.55
C GLN A 99 -18.80 12.74 -10.81
N ASN A 100 -17.78 11.89 -10.78
CA ASN A 100 -17.71 10.76 -11.71
C ASN A 100 -17.72 9.48 -10.89
N SER A 101 -18.93 9.14 -10.44
CA SER A 101 -19.30 7.81 -10.01
C SER A 101 -19.46 6.94 -11.25
N VAL A 102 -18.35 6.37 -11.75
CA VAL A 102 -18.46 5.20 -12.61
C VAL A 102 -18.39 3.98 -11.70
N ALA A 103 -19.57 3.58 -11.24
CA ALA A 103 -19.81 2.25 -10.70
C ALA A 103 -19.48 1.25 -11.82
N LEU A 104 -18.36 0.53 -11.67
CA LEU A 104 -18.07 -0.59 -12.56
C LEU A 104 -18.90 -1.78 -12.09
N SER A 105 -20.03 -1.94 -12.77
CA SER A 105 -20.98 -3.04 -12.63
C SER A 105 -20.28 -4.39 -12.62
N LYS A 106 -20.65 -5.23 -11.65
CA LYS A 106 -20.43 -6.68 -11.68
C LYS A 106 -21.05 -7.26 -12.96
N PRO A 107 -20.39 -8.20 -13.64
CA PRO A 107 -21.07 -9.30 -14.28
C PRO A 107 -21.14 -10.46 -13.27
N THR A 108 -22.33 -10.68 -12.72
CA THR A 108 -22.76 -11.99 -12.23
C THR A 108 -23.18 -12.81 -13.44
N ASN A 109 -22.49 -13.92 -13.73
CA ASN A 109 -23.20 -15.16 -14.07
C ASN A 109 -22.34 -16.40 -13.79
N ASN A 110 -23.06 -17.44 -13.39
CA ASN A 110 -22.61 -18.72 -12.86
C ASN A 110 -21.77 -19.54 -13.84
N GLU A 111 -20.75 -20.26 -13.32
CA GLU A 111 -20.70 -21.73 -13.24
C GLU A 111 -19.40 -22.19 -12.57
N ILE A 112 -19.52 -23.23 -11.74
CA ILE A 112 -18.49 -23.80 -10.86
C ILE A 112 -17.75 -24.93 -11.63
N PRO A 113 -16.46 -25.18 -11.37
CA PRO A 113 -16.15 -26.47 -10.76
C PRO A 113 -15.23 -26.35 -9.53
N PRO A 114 -15.28 -27.36 -8.63
CA PRO A 114 -14.29 -27.51 -7.56
C PRO A 114 -12.94 -27.87 -8.19
N GLN A 115 -11.84 -27.72 -7.44
CA GLN A 115 -10.47 -28.27 -7.64
C GLN A 115 -9.43 -27.17 -7.47
N LYS A 116 -8.28 -27.37 -6.83
CA LYS A 116 -7.71 -28.49 -6.06
C LYS A 116 -6.58 -27.84 -5.25
N GLU A 117 -6.26 -28.37 -4.07
CA GLU A 117 -5.10 -27.97 -3.27
C GLU A 117 -3.75 -28.03 -4.03
N ASP A 118 -3.74 -28.64 -5.21
CA ASP A 118 -2.67 -28.79 -6.19
C ASP A 118 -2.19 -27.47 -6.86
N VAL A 119 -3.02 -26.41 -6.86
CA VAL A 119 -2.65 -25.13 -7.52
C VAL A 119 -1.51 -24.43 -6.76
N ILE A 120 -1.48 -24.51 -5.43
CA ILE A 120 -0.43 -23.86 -4.64
C ILE A 120 0.92 -24.58 -4.85
N ASP A 121 0.91 -25.91 -4.99
CA ASP A 121 2.14 -26.69 -5.20
C ASP A 121 2.82 -26.37 -6.53
N LYS A 122 2.05 -26.11 -7.59
CA LYS A 122 2.57 -25.68 -8.90
C LYS A 122 3.36 -24.37 -8.83
N TRP A 123 2.96 -23.46 -7.94
CA TRP A 123 3.56 -22.13 -7.80
C TRP A 123 4.63 -22.05 -6.70
N LYS A 124 4.74 -23.07 -5.83
CA LYS A 124 5.85 -23.21 -4.86
C LYS A 124 7.22 -23.21 -5.53
N ASN A 125 7.36 -23.87 -6.68
CA ASN A 125 8.63 -23.91 -7.43
C ASN A 125 9.07 -22.54 -7.94
N ALA A 126 8.13 -21.60 -8.13
CA ALA A 126 8.40 -20.21 -8.49
C ALA A 126 8.49 -19.29 -7.27
N ASN A 127 8.53 -19.84 -6.05
CA ASN A 127 8.54 -19.11 -4.78
C ASN A 127 7.36 -18.13 -4.65
N VAL A 128 6.20 -18.48 -5.21
CA VAL A 128 4.97 -17.68 -5.12
C VAL A 128 4.02 -18.36 -4.16
N SER A 129 3.80 -17.73 -3.03
CA SER A 129 2.95 -18.20 -1.93
C SER A 129 1.66 -17.40 -1.77
N ASP A 130 1.64 -16.15 -2.25
CA ASP A 130 0.47 -15.29 -2.19
C ASP A 130 -0.66 -15.76 -3.14
N LYS A 131 -1.79 -16.14 -2.53
CA LYS A 131 -2.97 -16.66 -3.23
C LYS A 131 -3.57 -15.66 -4.22
N ASN A 132 -3.48 -14.36 -3.96
CA ASN A 132 -4.02 -13.33 -4.86
C ASN A 132 -3.12 -13.17 -6.10
N LEU A 133 -1.80 -13.24 -5.92
CA LEU A 133 -0.84 -13.26 -7.03
C LEU A 133 -1.06 -14.47 -7.94
N ILE A 134 -1.20 -15.66 -7.36
CA ILE A 134 -1.49 -16.90 -8.10
C ILE A 134 -2.76 -16.73 -8.93
N ARG A 135 -3.85 -16.24 -8.30
CA ARG A 135 -5.10 -15.96 -9.00
C ARG A 135 -4.94 -14.95 -10.14
N MET A 136 -4.08 -13.95 -9.97
CA MET A 136 -3.80 -12.95 -11.00
C MET A 136 -2.97 -13.52 -12.16
N LEU A 137 -2.03 -14.41 -11.87
CA LEU A 137 -1.24 -15.12 -12.87
C LEU A 137 -2.11 -16.02 -13.74
N GLU A 138 -2.95 -16.84 -13.11
CA GLU A 138 -3.88 -17.73 -13.81
C GLU A 138 -4.91 -16.97 -14.63
N LYS A 139 -5.48 -15.90 -14.07
CA LYS A 139 -6.46 -15.06 -14.78
C LYS A 139 -5.89 -14.43 -16.06
N ASN A 140 -4.59 -14.19 -16.12
CA ASN A 140 -3.93 -13.61 -17.28
C ASN A 140 -3.18 -14.65 -18.13
N SER A 141 -3.44 -15.95 -17.92
CA SER A 141 -2.81 -17.07 -18.63
C SER A 141 -1.28 -17.03 -18.60
N ILE A 142 -0.70 -16.52 -17.50
CA ILE A 142 0.75 -16.44 -17.34
C ILE A 142 1.25 -17.79 -16.82
N SER A 143 2.17 -18.42 -17.55
CA SER A 143 2.75 -19.71 -17.17
C SER A 143 3.80 -19.56 -16.06
N VAL A 144 4.06 -20.65 -15.33
CA VAL A 144 5.12 -20.71 -14.30
C VAL A 144 6.49 -20.42 -14.90
N GLU A 145 6.77 -20.94 -16.09
CA GLU A 145 8.02 -20.68 -16.84
C GLU A 145 8.20 -19.19 -17.14
N THR A 146 7.12 -18.49 -17.51
CA THR A 146 7.15 -17.05 -17.75
C THR A 146 7.53 -16.30 -16.46
N VAL A 147 6.95 -16.69 -15.32
CA VAL A 147 7.28 -16.09 -14.02
C VAL A 147 8.73 -16.35 -13.61
N LEU A 148 9.22 -17.57 -13.80
CA LEU A 148 10.62 -17.93 -13.55
C LEU A 148 11.58 -17.12 -14.44
N SER A 149 11.22 -16.92 -15.71
CA SER A 149 12.02 -16.11 -16.64
C SER A 149 12.17 -14.65 -16.23
N TRP A 150 11.23 -14.11 -15.42
CA TRP A 150 11.31 -12.76 -14.91
C TRP A 150 12.31 -12.60 -13.77
N ASN A 151 12.82 -13.71 -13.23
CA ASN A 151 13.85 -13.76 -12.19
C ASN A 151 13.59 -12.77 -11.04
N CYS A 152 12.33 -12.74 -10.58
CA CYS A 152 11.91 -11.81 -9.53
C CYS A 152 12.45 -12.29 -8.18
N ALA A 153 13.12 -11.41 -7.46
CA ALA A 153 13.72 -11.74 -6.16
C ALA A 153 12.67 -11.91 -5.04
N ASN A 154 11.46 -11.38 -5.23
CA ASN A 154 10.36 -11.48 -4.27
C ASN A 154 8.98 -11.27 -4.94
N GLU A 155 7.92 -11.59 -4.21
CA GLU A 155 6.52 -11.48 -4.67
C GLU A 155 6.11 -10.04 -5.03
N PHE A 156 6.74 -9.03 -4.43
CA PHE A 156 6.46 -7.63 -4.75
C PHE A 156 6.96 -7.24 -6.14
N GLN A 157 8.18 -7.66 -6.50
CA GLN A 157 8.70 -7.48 -7.86
C GLN A 157 7.86 -8.24 -8.88
N LEU A 158 7.42 -9.45 -8.53
CA LEU A 158 6.54 -10.25 -9.36
C LEU A 158 5.19 -9.55 -9.59
N SER A 159 4.56 -9.01 -8.54
CA SER A 159 3.30 -8.25 -8.64
C SER A 159 3.41 -7.07 -9.63
N ARG A 160 4.52 -6.33 -9.56
CA ARG A 160 4.81 -5.23 -10.48
C ARG A 160 4.98 -5.72 -11.91
N LYS A 161 5.77 -6.79 -12.12
CA LYS A 161 5.98 -7.39 -13.45
C LYS A 161 4.69 -7.91 -14.08
N ILE A 162 3.83 -8.56 -13.30
CA ILE A 162 2.51 -9.00 -13.77
C ILE A 162 1.69 -7.79 -14.23
N THR A 163 1.68 -6.71 -13.44
CA THR A 163 0.94 -5.49 -13.78
C THR A 163 1.46 -4.85 -15.07
N GLU A 164 2.79 -4.73 -15.22
CA GLU A 164 3.44 -4.24 -16.45
C GLU A 164 3.08 -5.10 -17.66
N HIS A 165 3.10 -6.43 -17.50
CA HIS A 165 2.75 -7.37 -18.56
C HIS A 165 1.28 -7.25 -18.99
N ILE A 166 0.36 -7.14 -18.03
CA ILE A 166 -1.08 -6.93 -18.29
C ILE A 166 -1.31 -5.64 -19.06
N ILE A 167 -0.66 -4.55 -18.64
CA ILE A 167 -0.78 -3.25 -19.31
C ILE A 167 -0.23 -3.34 -20.74
N SER A 168 0.91 -4.01 -20.94
CA SER A 168 1.50 -4.20 -22.27
C SER A 168 0.58 -4.98 -23.21
N ILE A 169 -0.05 -6.07 -22.73
CA ILE A 169 -1.01 -6.85 -23.52
C ILE A 169 -2.25 -6.01 -23.87
N LYS A 170 -2.78 -5.24 -22.91
CA LYS A 170 -3.94 -4.38 -23.16
C LYS A 170 -3.64 -3.30 -24.19
N ASN A 171 -2.47 -2.66 -24.11
CA ASN A 171 -2.06 -1.64 -25.06
C ASN A 171 -1.83 -2.23 -26.47
N LYS A 172 -1.33 -3.46 -26.59
CA LYS A 172 -1.17 -4.16 -27.87
C LYS A 172 -2.48 -4.59 -28.54
N LYS A 173 -3.57 -4.75 -27.78
CA LYS A 173 -4.90 -5.07 -28.33
C LYS A 173 -5.69 -3.83 -28.79
N THR A 174 -5.17 -2.63 -28.57
CA THR A 174 -5.87 -1.36 -28.85
C THR A 174 -5.32 -0.65 -30.10
N ILE A 175 -4.78 -1.42 -31.05
CA ILE A 175 -4.33 -0.94 -32.37
C ILE A 175 -5.02 -1.79 -33.43
#